data_AF-A0A7N4PUC4-F1
#
_entry.id   AF-A0A7N4PUC4-F1
#
_cell.length_a   1.000
_cell.length_b   1.000
_cell.length_c   1.000
_cell.angle_alpha   90.00
_cell.angle_beta   90.00
_cell.angle_gamma   90.00
#
_symmetry.space_group_name_H-M   'P 1'
#
loop_
_entity.id
_entity.type
_entity.pdbx_description
1 polymer ?
#
loop_
_entity_poly.entity_id
_entity_poly.type
_entity_poly.pdbx_seq_one_letter_code
_entity_poly.pdbx_strand_id
1 'polypeptide(L)'
;MLGLVEDRINGSRRRSRRHDTDDDYNIEVLLGVDDSVVQFHGKEHVQKYLLTLMNIVNEIYHDESLGAHINVVLVRIILLSYGKSMSLIEIGNPSQSLENVCHWAFLQRKSDTSQAESHDHAIFLTRQDFGPSGMQGYAPVTGMCHPVRSCTLNHEDGFSSAFVVAHETGHVLGMEHDGQGNRCGDEVRMGSIMAPLVQAAFHRFHWSRCSQQELNRYLHSYDCLRNDPFERDWPALPQLPGIHYSMNEQCRFDFGLGYMMCTAFRTYDPCKQLWCSHPDNPYFCKTKKGPPLDGTMCAPGKHCFKGHCIWLTPDILKRDGNWGAWSKFGSCSRTCGTGVKFRTRQCDNPHPTNGGRSCVGLSYEFQLCNTQDCPNALDDFREEQCRQWDLYFEHGNAQHHWLPHEHKEAKERCHLYCQSKETGEVVSMKRMVHDGTHCSYKDPYSLCVRGDCLKCFC
;
A
#
# COMPACT_ATOMS: atom_id res chain seq x y z
N MET A 1 -45.50 31.82 13.01
CA MET A 1 -44.37 32.44 12.32
C MET A 1 -43.15 31.56 12.62
N LEU A 2 -42.77 30.75 11.62
CA LEU A 2 -41.49 30.04 11.42
C LEU A 2 -40.91 29.21 12.59
N GLY A 3 -41.17 27.90 12.53
CA GLY A 3 -40.25 26.89 13.03
C GLY A 3 -39.12 26.67 12.01
N LEU A 4 -37.90 26.48 12.51
CA LEU A 4 -36.74 26.09 11.72
C LEU A 4 -36.25 24.72 12.20
N VAL A 5 -36.19 23.83 11.23
CA VAL A 5 -35.85 22.41 11.28
C VAL A 5 -34.35 22.24 11.43
N GLU A 6 -33.95 21.36 12.35
CA GLU A 6 -32.60 20.80 12.42
C GLU A 6 -32.34 19.88 11.22
N ASP A 7 -31.49 20.29 10.28
CA ASP A 7 -30.98 19.39 9.24
C ASP A 7 -29.69 18.72 9.71
N ARG A 8 -29.82 17.43 10.03
CA ARG A 8 -28.74 16.47 10.24
C ARG A 8 -28.02 16.21 8.91
N ILE A 9 -26.86 16.82 8.69
CA ILE A 9 -25.91 16.36 7.66
C ILE A 9 -25.08 15.22 8.25
N ASN A 10 -25.65 14.02 8.25
CA ASN A 10 -24.96 12.79 8.59
C ASN A 10 -24.25 12.25 7.35
N GLY A 11 -23.14 12.88 6.98
CA GLY A 11 -22.27 12.46 5.87
C GLY A 11 -21.38 11.28 6.26
N SER A 12 -21.97 10.09 6.42
CA SER A 12 -21.19 8.85 6.49
C SER A 12 -20.55 8.59 5.11
N ARG A 13 -19.27 8.96 4.95
CA ARG A 13 -18.44 8.53 3.81
C ARG A 13 -18.28 7.00 3.90
N ARG A 14 -19.19 6.29 3.23
CA ARG A 14 -19.17 4.84 3.10
C ARG A 14 -17.93 4.42 2.28
N ARG A 15 -17.16 3.45 2.79
CA ARG A 15 -16.04 2.80 2.07
C ARG A 15 -16.48 2.43 0.65
N SER A 16 -15.87 3.05 -0.37
CA SER A 16 -16.03 2.62 -1.75
C SER A 16 -14.89 1.63 -2.04
N ARG A 17 -15.22 0.38 -2.36
CA ARG A 17 -14.26 -0.51 -3.03
C ARG A 17 -14.06 0.06 -4.43
N ARG A 18 -12.89 0.63 -4.72
CA ARG A 18 -12.47 0.77 -6.12
C ARG A 18 -12.11 -0.62 -6.62
N HIS A 19 -12.83 -1.07 -7.63
CA HIS A 19 -12.39 -2.16 -8.48
C HIS A 19 -11.89 -1.50 -9.76
N ASP A 20 -10.80 -0.75 -9.64
CA ASP A 20 -10.17 -0.11 -10.79
C ASP A 20 -8.65 -0.29 -10.62
N THR A 21 -8.09 -1.13 -11.49
CA THR A 21 -6.74 -1.72 -11.53
C THR A 21 -6.44 -2.83 -10.49
N ASP A 22 -5.97 -3.98 -10.98
CA ASP A 22 -6.04 -5.31 -10.36
C ASP A 22 -5.00 -5.62 -9.26
N ASP A 23 -4.20 -4.66 -8.75
CA ASP A 23 -2.97 -5.04 -8.01
C ASP A 23 -2.55 -4.16 -6.81
N ASP A 24 -3.33 -3.17 -6.38
CA ASP A 24 -2.97 -2.30 -5.23
C ASP A 24 -3.58 -2.81 -3.91
N TYR A 25 -2.74 -3.06 -2.91
CA TYR A 25 -3.11 -3.51 -1.57
C TYR A 25 -2.67 -2.49 -0.51
N ASN A 26 -3.49 -2.28 0.53
CA ASN A 26 -3.21 -1.35 1.62
C ASN A 26 -3.21 -2.09 2.96
N ILE A 27 -2.14 -1.95 3.74
CA ILE A 27 -2.08 -2.48 5.11
C ILE A 27 -2.32 -1.31 6.07
N GLU A 28 -3.49 -1.26 6.71
CA GLU A 28 -3.81 -0.27 7.74
C GLU A 28 -3.10 -0.64 9.06
N VAL A 29 -2.08 0.12 9.47
CA VAL A 29 -1.19 -0.20 10.60
C VAL A 29 -1.51 0.60 11.88
N LEU A 30 -1.70 -0.12 12.98
CA LEU A 30 -1.61 0.41 14.34
C LEU A 30 -0.16 0.29 14.86
N LEU A 31 0.48 1.41 15.21
CA LEU A 31 1.82 1.42 15.79
C LEU A 31 1.76 1.60 17.31
N GLY A 32 2.08 0.53 18.05
CA GLY A 32 2.27 0.55 19.49
C GLY A 32 3.73 0.81 19.85
N VAL A 33 3.98 1.77 20.73
CA VAL A 33 5.34 2.19 21.08
C VAL A 33 5.52 2.18 22.58
N ASP A 34 6.41 1.31 23.03
CA ASP A 34 6.82 1.18 24.43
C ASP A 34 7.44 2.49 24.96
N ASP A 35 7.24 2.74 26.25
CA ASP A 35 7.86 3.83 27.01
C ASP A 35 9.39 3.87 26.86
N SER A 36 10.07 2.73 26.74
CA SER A 36 11.53 2.69 26.51
C SER A 36 11.98 3.42 25.23
N VAL A 37 11.20 3.32 24.16
CA VAL A 37 11.44 4.03 22.89
C VAL A 37 11.19 5.53 23.09
N VAL A 38 10.12 5.88 23.81
CA VAL A 38 9.74 7.27 24.10
C VAL A 38 10.79 7.96 24.96
N GLN A 39 11.34 7.28 25.97
CA GLN A 39 12.40 7.80 26.82
C GLN A 39 13.69 8.05 26.04
N PHE A 40 14.03 7.16 25.10
CA PHE A 40 15.26 7.26 24.33
C PHE A 40 15.24 8.37 23.27
N HIS A 41 14.14 8.50 22.53
CA HIS A 41 13.98 9.52 21.48
C HIS A 41 13.50 10.86 22.02
N GLY A 42 12.83 10.88 23.17
CA GLY A 42 12.19 12.05 23.74
C GLY A 42 10.79 12.29 23.18
N LYS A 43 9.85 12.73 24.03
CA LYS A 43 8.43 12.89 23.69
C LYS A 43 8.17 13.83 22.50
N GLU A 44 9.00 14.85 22.33
CA GLU A 44 8.85 15.85 21.25
C GLU A 44 9.32 15.32 19.88
N HIS A 45 10.29 14.41 19.85
CA HIS A 45 10.91 13.92 18.62
C HIS A 45 10.44 12.53 18.20
N VAL A 46 9.92 11.74 19.13
CA VAL A 46 9.52 10.34 18.88
C VAL A 46 8.50 10.23 17.75
N GLN A 47 7.52 11.13 17.66
CA GLN A 47 6.52 11.07 16.60
C GLN A 47 7.15 11.20 15.20
N LYS A 48 8.10 12.12 15.04
CA LYS A 48 8.80 12.32 13.77
C LYS A 48 9.68 11.13 13.42
N TYR A 49 10.36 10.57 14.41
CA TYR A 49 11.15 9.34 14.28
C TYR A 49 10.28 8.19 13.76
N LEU A 50 9.15 7.92 14.42
CA LEU A 50 8.23 6.84 14.06
C LEU A 50 7.66 6.99 12.66
N LEU A 51 7.25 8.21 12.28
CA LEU A 51 6.77 8.48 10.92
C LEU A 51 7.86 8.22 9.88
N THR A 52 9.10 8.61 10.17
CA THR A 52 10.24 8.35 9.29
C THR A 52 10.50 6.85 9.16
N LEU A 53 10.50 6.12 10.27
CA LEU A 53 10.67 4.66 10.31
C LEU A 53 9.60 3.97 9.45
N MET A 54 8.33 4.32 9.64
CA MET A 54 7.23 3.74 8.87
C MET A 54 7.27 4.11 7.39
N ASN A 55 7.77 5.29 7.03
CA ASN A 55 8.01 5.64 5.63
C ASN A 55 9.06 4.74 5.00
N ILE A 56 10.15 4.43 5.71
CA ILE A 56 11.17 3.48 5.24
C ILE A 56 10.54 2.09 5.05
N VAL A 57 9.73 1.62 6.01
CA VAL A 57 8.99 0.35 5.88
C VAL A 57 8.11 0.35 4.63
N ASN A 58 7.38 1.44 4.39
CA ASN A 58 6.56 1.59 3.18
C ASN A 58 7.40 1.52 1.89
N GLU A 59 8.54 2.20 1.83
CA GLU A 59 9.45 2.12 0.66
C GLU A 59 10.00 0.70 0.44
N ILE A 60 10.25 -0.06 1.51
CA ILE A 60 10.66 -1.48 1.39
C ILE A 60 9.56 -2.32 0.72
N TYR A 61 8.30 -2.08 1.04
CA TYR A 61 7.15 -2.76 0.42
C TYR A 61 6.81 -2.25 -1.00
N HIS A 62 7.33 -1.09 -1.39
CA HIS A 62 7.22 -0.56 -2.76
C HIS A 62 8.35 -1.04 -3.69
N ASP A 63 9.30 -1.81 -3.18
CA ASP A 63 10.37 -2.37 -4.02
C ASP A 63 9.81 -3.34 -5.08
N GLU A 64 10.23 -3.15 -6.34
CA GLU A 64 9.71 -3.91 -7.49
C GLU A 64 9.92 -5.42 -7.36
N SER A 65 10.94 -5.86 -6.61
CA SER A 65 11.21 -7.29 -6.40
C SER A 65 10.10 -8.01 -5.62
N LEU A 66 9.25 -7.29 -4.88
CA LEU A 66 8.10 -7.88 -4.17
C LEU A 66 7.09 -8.49 -5.16
N GLY A 67 6.96 -7.93 -6.36
CA GLY A 67 6.01 -8.37 -7.38
C GLY A 67 4.54 -8.05 -7.09
N ALA A 68 4.26 -7.20 -6.10
CA ALA A 68 2.93 -6.71 -5.76
C ALA A 68 3.01 -5.27 -5.23
N HIS A 69 2.00 -4.44 -5.47
CA HIS A 69 1.96 -3.08 -4.96
C HIS A 69 1.28 -3.05 -3.59
N ILE A 70 2.07 -2.99 -2.52
CA ILE A 70 1.57 -2.93 -1.14
C ILE A 70 1.92 -1.58 -0.51
N ASN A 71 0.90 -0.84 -0.09
CA ASN A 71 1.04 0.40 0.67
C ASN A 71 0.94 0.11 2.17
N VAL A 72 1.92 0.54 2.96
CA VAL A 72 1.89 0.45 4.42
C VAL A 72 1.40 1.78 4.99
N VAL A 73 0.18 1.78 5.51
CA VAL A 73 -0.53 3.02 5.87
C VAL A 73 -0.70 3.11 7.38
N LEU A 74 0.01 4.06 8.00
CA LEU A 74 -0.09 4.29 9.43
C LEU A 74 -1.44 4.93 9.78
N VAL A 75 -2.32 4.19 10.44
CA VAL A 75 -3.62 4.73 10.88
C VAL A 75 -3.55 5.35 12.26
N ARG A 76 -2.75 4.81 13.19
CA ARG A 76 -2.71 5.31 14.57
C ARG A 76 -1.39 5.00 15.25
N ILE A 77 -0.91 5.94 16.07
CA ILE A 77 0.21 5.75 16.99
C ILE A 77 -0.33 5.74 18.42
N ILE A 78 0.07 4.76 19.23
CA ILE A 78 -0.20 4.71 20.66
C ILE A 78 1.14 4.64 21.41
N LEU A 79 1.46 5.72 22.12
CA LEU A 79 2.59 5.77 23.05
C LEU A 79 2.13 5.20 24.40
N LEU A 80 2.75 4.11 24.83
CA LEU A 80 2.40 3.43 26.07
C LEU A 80 3.08 4.07 27.28
N SER A 81 2.44 3.97 28.43
CA SER A 81 3.05 4.34 29.70
C SER A 81 3.98 3.23 30.19
N TYR A 82 4.95 3.59 31.05
CA TYR A 82 5.87 2.65 31.69
C TYR A 82 5.16 1.41 32.25
N GLY A 83 4.13 1.61 33.09
CA GLY A 83 3.42 0.51 33.74
C GLY A 83 2.70 -0.42 32.76
N LYS A 84 2.16 0.12 31.66
CA LYS A 84 1.54 -0.72 30.63
C LYS A 84 2.58 -1.48 29.83
N SER A 85 3.71 -0.84 29.51
CA SER A 85 4.79 -1.46 28.75
C SER A 85 5.41 -2.65 29.49
N MET A 86 5.66 -2.50 30.80
CA MET A 86 6.13 -3.59 31.66
C MET A 86 5.15 -4.77 31.76
N SER A 87 3.85 -4.55 31.52
CA SER A 87 2.86 -5.64 31.51
C SER A 87 2.77 -6.39 30.17
N LEU A 88 3.36 -5.84 29.11
CA LEU A 88 3.31 -6.43 27.76
C LEU A 88 4.58 -7.21 27.43
N ILE A 89 5.74 -6.76 27.94
CA ILE A 89 7.04 -7.38 27.66
C ILE A 89 7.48 -8.27 28.82
N GLU A 90 7.61 -9.56 28.54
CA GLU A 90 8.11 -10.58 29.47
C GLU A 90 9.57 -10.91 29.12
N ILE A 91 10.49 -10.58 30.02
CA ILE A 91 11.94 -10.70 29.78
C ILE A 91 12.31 -12.16 29.54
N GLY A 92 12.95 -12.43 28.40
CA GLY A 92 13.40 -13.77 28.02
C GLY A 92 12.29 -14.70 27.54
N ASN A 93 11.05 -14.23 27.41
CA ASN A 93 9.94 -14.99 26.85
C ASN A 93 9.29 -14.24 25.66
N PRO A 94 9.84 -14.40 24.43
CA PRO A 94 9.36 -13.70 23.25
C PRO A 94 7.95 -14.15 22.85
N SER A 95 7.62 -15.43 23.07
CA SER A 95 6.28 -15.97 22.78
C SER A 95 5.21 -15.31 23.63
N GLN A 96 5.41 -15.25 24.95
CA GLN A 96 4.45 -14.61 25.85
C GLN A 96 4.35 -13.10 25.59
N SER A 97 5.48 -12.44 25.31
CA SER A 97 5.50 -11.02 24.97
C SER A 97 4.67 -10.73 23.72
N LEU A 98 4.82 -11.54 22.67
CA LEU A 98 4.03 -11.40 21.45
C LEU A 98 2.53 -11.64 21.72
N GLU A 99 2.16 -12.70 22.45
CA GLU A 99 0.77 -12.96 22.81
C GLU A 99 0.12 -11.77 23.55
N ASN A 100 0.83 -11.20 24.52
CA ASN A 100 0.38 -10.04 25.27
C ASN A 100 0.16 -8.82 24.37
N VAL A 101 1.10 -8.56 23.46
CA VAL A 101 1.04 -7.47 22.48
C VAL A 101 -0.11 -7.65 21.50
N CYS A 102 -0.26 -8.85 20.95
CA CYS A 102 -1.34 -9.18 20.01
C CYS A 102 -2.72 -9.05 20.65
N HIS A 103 -2.87 -9.53 21.89
CA HIS A 103 -4.10 -9.36 22.66
C HIS A 103 -4.37 -7.88 22.96
N TRP A 104 -3.35 -7.11 23.34
CA TRP A 104 -3.48 -5.67 23.54
C TRP A 104 -3.93 -4.94 22.27
N ALA A 105 -3.35 -5.27 21.12
CA ALA A 105 -3.69 -4.69 19.82
C ALA A 105 -5.14 -5.02 19.43
N PHE A 106 -5.57 -6.27 19.65
CA PHE A 106 -6.96 -6.68 19.45
C PHE A 106 -7.93 -5.80 20.26
N LEU A 107 -7.62 -5.53 21.53
CA LEU A 107 -8.44 -4.65 22.38
C LEU A 107 -8.48 -3.19 21.91
N GLN A 108 -7.55 -2.75 21.05
CA GLN A 108 -7.59 -1.40 20.47
C GLN A 108 -8.56 -1.27 19.30
N ARG A 109 -9.10 -2.38 18.77
CA ARG A 109 -10.14 -2.36 17.74
C ARG A 109 -11.45 -1.91 18.39
N LYS A 110 -11.80 -0.62 18.30
CA LYS A 110 -13.12 -0.12 18.75
C LYS A 110 -14.23 -0.74 17.91
N SER A 111 -15.28 -1.25 18.55
CA SER A 111 -16.39 -1.91 17.84
C SER A 111 -17.49 -0.98 17.32
N ASP A 112 -17.56 0.31 17.71
CA ASP A 112 -18.84 1.02 17.57
C ASP A 112 -18.83 2.55 17.41
N THR A 113 -17.83 3.18 16.79
CA THR A 113 -18.00 4.60 16.38
C THR A 113 -16.97 5.00 15.33
N SER A 114 -17.43 5.14 14.08
CA SER A 114 -16.68 5.46 12.86
C SER A 114 -15.67 4.40 12.39
N GLN A 115 -15.86 3.90 11.16
CA GLN A 115 -14.92 2.99 10.46
C GLN A 115 -13.53 3.61 10.21
N ALA A 116 -13.24 4.81 10.71
CA ALA A 116 -12.04 5.61 10.47
C ALA A 116 -10.86 5.28 11.41
N GLU A 117 -11.03 4.35 12.36
CA GLU A 117 -9.97 3.93 13.31
C GLU A 117 -9.67 2.42 13.28
N SER A 118 -10.16 1.68 12.27
CA SER A 118 -9.83 0.26 12.11
C SER A 118 -8.41 0.09 11.58
N HIS A 119 -7.74 -0.98 12.01
CA HIS A 119 -6.43 -1.41 11.50
C HIS A 119 -6.51 -2.88 11.09
N ASP A 120 -5.68 -3.26 10.12
CA ASP A 120 -5.51 -4.62 9.63
C ASP A 120 -4.36 -5.32 10.34
N HIS A 121 -3.33 -4.55 10.72
CA HIS A 121 -2.08 -5.04 11.27
C HIS A 121 -1.60 -4.14 12.42
N ALA A 122 -0.95 -4.74 13.42
CA ALA A 122 -0.36 -4.01 14.54
C ALA A 122 1.15 -4.25 14.63
N ILE A 123 1.92 -3.17 14.70
CA ILE A 123 3.37 -3.20 14.85
C ILE A 123 3.70 -2.66 16.23
N PHE A 124 4.42 -3.45 17.03
CA PHE A 124 4.86 -3.03 18.36
C PHE A 124 6.38 -2.83 18.38
N LEU A 125 6.82 -1.67 18.89
CA LEU A 125 8.22 -1.29 18.99
C LEU A 125 8.64 -1.20 20.46
N THR A 126 9.76 -1.82 20.81
CA THR A 126 10.36 -1.77 22.15
C THR A 126 11.88 -1.71 22.08
N ARG A 127 12.52 -1.04 23.05
CA ARG A 127 13.98 -1.14 23.27
C ARG A 127 14.34 -2.13 24.38
N GLN A 128 13.35 -2.83 24.93
CA GLN A 128 13.56 -3.84 25.96
C GLN A 128 13.94 -5.19 25.32
N ASP A 129 14.73 -5.97 26.05
CA ASP A 129 15.09 -7.32 25.64
C ASP A 129 13.93 -8.29 25.96
N PHE A 130 13.24 -8.76 24.93
CA PHE A 130 12.15 -9.73 25.05
C PHE A 130 12.55 -11.16 24.68
N GLY A 131 13.74 -11.35 24.08
CA GLY A 131 14.21 -12.63 23.55
C GLY A 131 15.69 -12.90 23.82
N PRO A 132 16.23 -14.03 23.31
CA PRO A 132 17.66 -14.32 23.40
C PRO A 132 18.49 -13.27 22.66
N SER A 133 19.76 -13.11 23.06
CA SER A 133 20.65 -12.11 22.46
C SER A 133 20.76 -12.25 20.95
N GLY A 134 20.46 -11.16 20.22
CA GLY A 134 20.44 -11.12 18.76
C GLY A 134 19.08 -11.33 18.12
N MET A 135 18.04 -11.68 18.88
CA MET A 135 16.65 -11.66 18.41
C MET A 135 16.16 -10.21 18.33
N GLN A 136 15.89 -9.74 17.10
CA GLN A 136 15.42 -8.38 16.85
C GLN A 136 13.91 -8.29 16.62
N GLY A 137 13.25 -9.40 16.29
CA GLY A 137 11.83 -9.42 15.97
C GLY A 137 11.20 -10.77 16.27
N TYR A 138 9.87 -10.77 16.42
CA TYR A 138 9.08 -11.98 16.56
C TYR A 138 7.67 -11.76 16.02
N ALA A 139 7.21 -12.68 15.17
CA ALA A 139 5.91 -12.63 14.52
C ALA A 139 5.33 -14.03 14.29
N PRO A 140 3.99 -14.17 14.21
CA PRO A 140 3.38 -15.38 13.74
C PRO A 140 3.55 -15.50 12.21
N VAL A 141 3.91 -16.69 11.74
CA VAL A 141 3.86 -16.99 10.30
C VAL A 141 2.40 -17.18 9.92
N THR A 142 1.94 -16.40 8.95
CA THR A 142 0.52 -16.20 8.59
C THR A 142 -0.32 -15.61 9.73
N GLY A 143 -1.13 -14.62 9.38
CA GLY A 143 -1.99 -13.96 10.36
C GLY A 143 -2.52 -12.61 9.90
N MET A 144 -2.16 -12.13 8.70
CA MET A 144 -2.69 -10.88 8.16
C MET A 144 -4.22 -10.93 8.12
N CYS A 145 -4.86 -9.81 8.46
CA CYS A 145 -6.31 -9.67 8.67
C CYS A 145 -6.90 -10.45 9.88
N HIS A 146 -6.15 -11.34 10.53
CA HIS A 146 -6.67 -12.11 11.65
C HIS A 146 -6.74 -11.26 12.92
N PRO A 147 -7.87 -11.24 13.66
CA PRO A 147 -8.06 -10.30 14.77
C PRO A 147 -7.02 -10.34 15.88
N VAL A 148 -6.45 -11.51 16.16
CA VAL A 148 -5.50 -11.73 17.27
C VAL A 148 -4.11 -12.15 16.77
N ARG A 149 -3.92 -12.36 15.46
CA ARG A 149 -2.64 -12.84 14.90
C ARG A 149 -1.97 -11.84 13.95
N SER A 150 -2.65 -10.75 13.60
CA SER A 150 -2.07 -9.72 12.75
C SER A 150 -1.27 -8.71 13.58
N CYS A 151 -0.13 -9.16 14.10
CA CYS A 151 0.69 -8.40 15.04
C CYS A 151 2.18 -8.78 14.93
N THR A 152 3.07 -7.82 15.18
CA THR A 152 4.52 -8.05 15.25
C THR A 152 5.12 -7.37 16.48
N LEU A 153 6.14 -8.02 17.07
CA LEU A 153 6.95 -7.46 18.15
C LEU A 153 8.36 -7.23 17.64
N ASN A 154 8.83 -5.98 17.67
CA ASN A 154 10.08 -5.58 17.06
C ASN A 154 10.94 -4.79 18.05
N HIS A 155 12.21 -5.13 18.11
CA HIS A 155 13.23 -4.40 18.83
C HIS A 155 13.63 -3.16 18.02
N GLU A 156 13.52 -2.00 18.63
CA GLU A 156 13.85 -0.70 18.03
C GLU A 156 15.29 -0.36 18.36
N ASP A 157 16.15 -0.33 17.34
CA ASP A 157 17.58 -0.07 17.49
C ASP A 157 18.11 0.98 16.51
N GLY A 158 17.27 1.94 16.11
CA GLY A 158 17.53 2.90 15.05
C GLY A 158 16.82 2.55 13.75
N PHE A 159 17.11 3.29 12.68
CA PHE A 159 16.36 3.15 11.42
C PHE A 159 16.58 1.79 10.73
N SER A 160 17.66 1.07 11.05
CA SER A 160 17.87 -0.31 10.59
C SER A 160 16.75 -1.26 11.03
N SER A 161 16.08 -0.96 12.14
CA SER A 161 14.93 -1.75 12.61
C SER A 161 13.75 -1.75 11.61
N ALA A 162 13.70 -0.83 10.63
CA ALA A 162 12.71 -0.88 9.57
C ALA A 162 12.77 -2.18 8.75
N PHE A 163 13.98 -2.73 8.53
CA PHE A 163 14.14 -4.02 7.86
C PHE A 163 13.61 -5.18 8.70
N VAL A 164 13.73 -5.08 10.03
CA VAL A 164 13.15 -6.05 10.97
C VAL A 164 11.62 -5.95 10.92
N VAL A 165 11.07 -4.74 11.00
CA VAL A 165 9.62 -4.51 10.91
C VAL A 165 9.05 -5.06 9.59
N ALA A 166 9.73 -4.82 8.46
CA ALA A 166 9.33 -5.37 7.17
C ALA A 166 9.44 -6.91 7.13
N HIS A 167 10.50 -7.47 7.70
CA HIS A 167 10.70 -8.92 7.82
C HIS A 167 9.58 -9.59 8.63
N GLU A 168 9.30 -9.08 9.83
CA GLU A 168 8.26 -9.61 10.71
C GLU A 168 6.87 -9.46 10.07
N THR A 169 6.60 -8.35 9.39
CA THR A 169 5.34 -8.15 8.64
C THR A 169 5.24 -9.13 7.46
N GLY A 170 6.38 -9.45 6.82
CA GLY A 170 6.50 -10.49 5.79
C GLY A 170 6.08 -11.87 6.31
N HIS A 171 6.48 -12.25 7.53
CA HIS A 171 5.98 -13.48 8.16
C HIS A 171 4.46 -13.49 8.33
N VAL A 172 3.87 -12.37 8.74
CA VAL A 172 2.41 -12.26 8.93
C VAL A 172 1.66 -12.37 7.59
N LEU A 173 2.29 -11.94 6.49
CA LEU A 173 1.82 -12.13 5.11
C LEU A 173 2.06 -13.55 4.57
N GLY A 174 2.72 -14.41 5.33
CA GLY A 174 2.93 -15.83 5.00
C GLY A 174 4.26 -16.15 4.33
N MET A 175 5.24 -15.24 4.36
CA MET A 175 6.58 -15.49 3.86
C MET A 175 7.42 -16.25 4.89
N GLU A 176 8.25 -17.18 4.43
CA GLU A 176 9.21 -17.92 5.24
C GLU A 176 10.63 -17.40 5.02
N HIS A 177 11.57 -17.90 5.83
CA HIS A 177 12.97 -17.50 5.73
C HIS A 177 13.63 -17.99 4.45
N ASP A 178 14.43 -17.12 3.83
CA ASP A 178 15.26 -17.50 2.69
C ASP A 178 16.40 -18.46 3.08
N GLY A 179 16.55 -19.53 2.31
CA GLY A 179 17.59 -20.53 2.52
C GLY A 179 17.30 -21.52 3.66
N GLN A 180 16.15 -21.42 4.32
CA GLN A 180 15.67 -22.41 5.29
C GLN A 180 14.53 -23.21 4.67
N GLY A 181 14.82 -24.40 4.14
CA GLY A 181 13.80 -25.25 3.52
C GLY A 181 13.36 -24.83 2.11
N ASN A 182 13.90 -23.74 1.57
CA ASN A 182 13.66 -23.28 0.20
C ASN A 182 14.95 -23.06 -0.61
N ARG A 183 14.81 -22.71 -1.89
CA ARG A 183 15.93 -22.58 -2.86
C ARG A 183 16.52 -21.16 -2.93
N CYS A 184 16.22 -20.27 -1.98
CA CYS A 184 16.64 -18.86 -2.02
C CYS A 184 17.85 -18.54 -1.12
N GLY A 185 18.63 -19.55 -0.73
CA GLY A 185 19.82 -19.37 0.12
C GLY A 185 20.96 -18.56 -0.54
N ASP A 186 21.00 -18.50 -1.87
CA ASP A 186 21.92 -17.65 -2.65
C ASP A 186 21.60 -16.15 -2.47
N GLU A 187 20.33 -15.80 -2.31
CA GLU A 187 19.86 -14.41 -2.19
C GLU A 187 20.01 -13.83 -0.78
N VAL A 188 20.17 -14.67 0.23
CA VAL A 188 20.48 -14.26 1.62
C VAL A 188 21.71 -13.34 1.66
N ARG A 189 22.77 -13.70 0.93
CA ARG A 189 24.01 -12.91 0.87
C ARG A 189 23.88 -11.64 0.02
N MET A 190 22.83 -11.53 -0.78
CA MET A 190 22.56 -10.38 -1.63
C MET A 190 21.79 -9.29 -0.88
N GLY A 191 21.28 -9.57 0.32
CA GLY A 191 20.53 -8.62 1.14
C GLY A 191 19.02 -8.85 1.09
N SER A 192 18.58 -10.10 0.89
CA SER A 192 17.14 -10.41 0.95
C SER A 192 16.55 -10.03 2.31
N ILE A 193 15.35 -9.45 2.30
CA ILE A 193 14.64 -9.01 3.50
C ILE A 193 14.30 -10.20 4.40
N MET A 194 13.88 -11.34 3.84
CA MET A 194 13.52 -12.55 4.59
C MET A 194 14.72 -13.44 4.96
N ALA A 195 15.94 -12.90 4.91
CA ALA A 195 17.13 -13.57 5.43
C ALA A 195 17.03 -13.80 6.96
N PRO A 196 17.39 -14.99 7.49
CA PRO A 196 17.32 -15.28 8.93
C PRO A 196 18.18 -14.36 9.82
N LEU A 197 19.22 -13.77 9.23
CA LEU A 197 20.06 -12.76 9.85
C LEU A 197 19.96 -11.52 8.98
N VAL A 198 19.68 -10.36 9.58
CA VAL A 198 19.54 -9.10 8.85
C VAL A 198 20.79 -8.82 8.00
N GLN A 199 20.67 -8.98 6.68
CA GLN A 199 21.71 -8.66 5.69
C GLN A 199 21.33 -7.43 4.83
N ALA A 200 20.05 -7.04 4.85
CA ALA A 200 19.53 -5.90 4.13
C ALA A 200 20.08 -4.58 4.70
N ALA A 201 20.32 -3.62 3.83
CA ALA A 201 20.77 -2.27 4.19
C ALA A 201 20.17 -1.25 3.21
N PHE A 202 20.13 0.04 3.56
CA PHE A 202 19.46 1.08 2.76
C PHE A 202 19.90 1.21 1.29
N HIS A 203 21.10 0.76 0.93
CA HIS A 203 21.60 0.76 -0.45
C HIS A 203 21.50 -0.59 -1.16
N ARG A 204 21.09 -1.65 -0.43
CA ARG A 204 21.11 -3.03 -0.89
C ARG A 204 20.11 -3.87 -0.10
N PHE A 205 18.90 -3.93 -0.61
CA PHE A 205 17.84 -4.80 -0.14
C PHE A 205 16.96 -5.22 -1.32
N HIS A 206 16.29 -6.36 -1.20
CA HIS A 206 15.29 -6.83 -2.14
C HIS A 206 14.44 -7.94 -1.47
N TRP A 207 13.29 -8.25 -2.04
CA TRP A 207 12.49 -9.44 -1.71
C TRP A 207 12.92 -10.59 -2.61
N SER A 208 13.14 -11.77 -2.04
CA SER A 208 13.59 -12.92 -2.83
C SER A 208 12.49 -13.44 -3.76
N ARG A 209 12.89 -14.23 -4.76
CA ARG A 209 11.95 -15.00 -5.57
C ARG A 209 11.05 -15.94 -4.75
N CYS A 210 11.50 -16.41 -3.58
CA CYS A 210 10.71 -17.24 -2.68
C CYS A 210 9.66 -16.39 -1.97
N SER A 211 10.05 -15.24 -1.41
CA SER A 211 9.14 -14.30 -0.74
C SER A 211 8.03 -13.82 -1.67
N GLN A 212 8.37 -13.45 -2.92
CA GLN A 212 7.39 -13.07 -3.93
C GLN A 212 6.39 -14.21 -4.22
N GLN A 213 6.88 -15.45 -4.40
CA GLN A 213 6.02 -16.59 -4.66
C GLN A 213 5.12 -16.94 -3.47
N GLU A 214 5.64 -16.86 -2.25
CA GLU A 214 4.90 -17.13 -1.02
C GLU A 214 3.82 -16.08 -0.78
N LEU A 215 4.14 -14.80 -0.97
CA LEU A 215 3.16 -13.72 -0.90
C LEU A 215 2.01 -13.95 -1.88
N ASN A 216 2.31 -14.20 -3.16
CA ASN A 216 1.29 -14.38 -4.18
C ASN A 216 0.34 -15.57 -3.92
N ARG A 217 0.75 -16.57 -3.11
CA ARG A 217 -0.15 -17.67 -2.69
C ARG A 217 -1.26 -17.19 -1.76
N TYR A 218 -0.97 -16.23 -0.89
CA TYR A 218 -1.88 -15.79 0.17
C TYR A 218 -2.50 -14.42 -0.08
N LEU A 219 -1.88 -13.57 -0.90
CA LEU A 219 -2.27 -12.17 -1.08
C LEU A 219 -3.75 -12.00 -1.50
N HIS A 220 -4.24 -12.83 -2.43
CA HIS A 220 -5.63 -12.77 -2.85
C HIS A 220 -6.64 -13.16 -1.75
N SER A 221 -6.22 -13.91 -0.72
CA SER A 221 -7.07 -14.32 0.41
C SER A 221 -7.27 -13.24 1.47
N TYR A 222 -6.47 -12.17 1.43
CA TYR A 222 -6.51 -11.08 2.41
C TYR A 222 -7.47 -9.97 1.97
N ASP A 223 -8.77 -10.19 2.17
CA ASP A 223 -9.83 -9.23 1.82
C ASP A 223 -9.72 -7.89 2.55
N CYS A 224 -9.11 -7.86 3.74
CA CYS A 224 -8.98 -6.64 4.53
C CYS A 224 -8.08 -5.60 3.87
N LEU A 225 -7.14 -6.02 3.02
CA LEU A 225 -6.14 -5.16 2.39
C LEU A 225 -6.64 -4.47 1.11
N ARG A 226 -7.83 -4.82 0.63
CA ARG A 226 -8.40 -4.30 -0.63
C ARG A 226 -9.21 -3.01 -0.46
N ASN A 227 -9.24 -2.46 0.77
CA ASN A 227 -9.93 -1.21 1.06
C ASN A 227 -8.99 -0.02 0.80
N ASP A 228 -9.57 1.10 0.39
CA ASP A 228 -8.84 2.36 0.39
C ASP A 228 -8.71 2.85 1.84
N PRO A 229 -7.50 3.24 2.28
CA PRO A 229 -7.28 3.75 3.63
C PRO A 229 -8.01 5.07 3.81
N PHE A 230 -8.43 5.37 5.04
CA PHE A 230 -9.01 6.67 5.36
C PHE A 230 -7.95 7.78 5.25
N GLU A 231 -8.27 8.89 4.56
CA GLU A 231 -7.39 10.07 4.51
C GLU A 231 -7.22 10.65 5.93
N ARG A 232 -5.99 10.57 6.46
CA ARG A 232 -5.58 11.27 7.68
C ARG A 232 -4.58 12.37 7.38
N ASP A 233 -4.71 13.48 8.11
CA ASP A 233 -3.80 14.61 8.07
C ASP A 233 -2.53 14.35 8.92
N TRP A 234 -1.72 13.35 8.52
CA TRP A 234 -0.36 13.25 9.03
C TRP A 234 0.50 14.37 8.43
N PRO A 235 1.44 14.96 9.19
CA PRO A 235 2.34 15.96 8.63
C PRO A 235 3.12 15.35 7.48
N ALA A 236 3.21 16.07 6.37
CA ALA A 236 4.02 15.64 5.24
C ALA A 236 5.47 15.46 5.71
N LEU A 237 5.99 14.25 5.54
CA LEU A 237 7.38 13.98 5.87
C LEU A 237 8.30 14.66 4.86
N PRO A 238 9.50 15.06 5.31
CA PRO A 238 10.57 15.49 4.42
C PRO A 238 10.88 14.39 3.40
N GLN A 239 11.13 14.79 2.16
CA GLN A 239 11.35 13.85 1.06
C GLN A 239 12.53 12.92 1.29
N LEU A 240 13.60 13.45 1.89
CA LEU A 240 14.78 12.70 2.27
C LEU A 240 14.87 12.70 3.79
N PRO A 241 14.68 11.54 4.45
CA PRO A 241 14.74 11.40 5.90
C PRO A 241 15.95 12.07 6.54
N GLY A 242 17.14 11.86 5.95
CA GLY A 242 18.43 12.30 6.49
C GLY A 242 18.61 13.82 6.59
N ILE A 243 17.75 14.63 5.95
CA ILE A 243 17.78 16.09 6.10
C ILE A 243 17.57 16.50 7.57
N HIS A 244 16.83 15.69 8.32
CA HIS A 244 16.52 15.96 9.72
C HIS A 244 17.26 15.09 10.72
N TYR A 245 18.12 14.19 10.25
CA TYR A 245 18.89 13.29 11.11
C TYR A 245 20.35 13.36 10.70
N SER A 246 21.16 14.04 11.52
CA SER A 246 22.60 14.08 11.36
C SER A 246 23.25 12.70 11.51
N MET A 247 24.49 12.55 11.02
CA MET A 247 25.27 11.32 11.23
C MET A 247 25.46 11.00 12.72
N ASN A 248 25.58 12.02 13.56
CA ASN A 248 25.72 11.84 15.01
C ASN A 248 24.43 11.31 15.64
N GLU A 249 23.26 11.82 15.23
CA GLU A 249 21.97 11.32 15.72
C GLU A 249 21.75 9.87 15.27
N GLN A 250 22.08 9.55 14.02
CA GLN A 250 21.99 8.17 13.54
C GLN A 250 22.94 7.23 14.31
N CYS A 251 24.17 7.66 14.60
CA CYS A 251 25.08 6.91 15.47
C CYS A 251 24.53 6.71 16.89
N ARG A 252 23.88 7.74 17.45
CA ARG A 252 23.20 7.65 18.73
C ARG A 252 22.10 6.60 18.69
N PHE A 253 21.28 6.59 17.64
CA PHE A 253 20.19 5.62 17.49
C PHE A 253 20.69 4.19 17.38
N ASP A 254 21.75 3.97 16.58
CA ASP A 254 22.29 2.64 16.30
C ASP A 254 23.02 2.01 17.49
N PHE A 255 23.77 2.80 18.26
CA PHE A 255 24.69 2.29 19.29
C PHE A 255 24.43 2.81 20.70
N GLY A 256 23.47 3.72 20.87
CA GLY A 256 23.06 4.28 22.15
C GLY A 256 23.64 5.66 22.45
N LEU A 257 23.33 6.14 23.65
CA LEU A 257 23.73 7.48 24.10
C LEU A 257 25.25 7.66 24.05
N GLY A 258 25.68 8.84 23.61
CA GLY A 258 27.10 9.23 23.53
C GLY A 258 27.83 8.82 22.25
N TYR A 259 27.31 7.88 21.45
CA TYR A 259 27.91 7.55 20.15
C TYR A 259 27.73 8.67 19.14
N MET A 260 28.80 8.97 18.40
CA MET A 260 28.85 9.99 17.35
C MET A 260 29.63 9.46 16.14
N MET A 261 29.62 10.21 15.04
CA MET A 261 30.34 9.85 13.82
C MET A 261 31.85 9.68 14.10
N CYS A 262 32.39 8.54 13.70
CA CYS A 262 33.79 8.19 13.91
C CYS A 262 34.69 9.00 12.98
N THR A 263 35.63 9.74 13.57
CA THR A 263 36.60 10.57 12.84
C THR A 263 37.99 9.95 12.74
N ALA A 264 38.17 8.72 13.24
CA ALA A 264 39.46 8.02 13.24
C ALA A 264 39.95 7.69 11.83
N PHE A 265 39.05 7.46 10.87
CA PHE A 265 39.37 7.14 9.48
C PHE A 265 38.90 8.25 8.53
N ARG A 266 39.80 9.17 8.15
CA ARG A 266 39.47 10.33 7.28
C ARG A 266 39.30 10.03 5.79
N THR A 267 39.71 8.85 5.33
CA THR A 267 39.73 8.50 3.90
C THR A 267 38.48 7.75 3.42
N TYR A 268 37.51 7.51 4.32
CA TYR A 268 36.31 6.75 3.99
C TYR A 268 35.17 7.67 3.54
N ASP A 269 34.43 7.25 2.52
CA ASP A 269 33.21 7.94 2.09
C ASP A 269 32.11 7.68 3.11
N PRO A 270 31.69 8.70 3.91
CA PRO A 270 30.76 8.49 5.01
C PRO A 270 29.36 8.08 4.53
N CYS A 271 29.06 8.26 3.24
CA CYS A 271 27.80 7.82 2.67
C CYS A 271 27.79 6.32 2.31
N LYS A 272 28.94 5.63 2.27
CA LYS A 272 28.97 4.18 1.99
C LYS A 272 28.59 3.35 3.22
N GLN A 273 29.14 3.72 4.36
CA GLN A 273 28.90 3.07 5.66
C GLN A 273 29.04 4.09 6.77
N LEU A 274 28.06 4.12 7.67
CA LEU A 274 28.12 4.93 8.87
C LEU A 274 28.98 4.23 9.92
N TRP A 275 30.09 4.88 10.28
CA TRP A 275 30.99 4.44 11.35
C TRP A 275 30.81 5.33 12.56
N CYS A 276 30.69 4.73 13.73
CA CYS A 276 30.37 5.42 14.98
C CYS A 276 31.37 5.07 16.07
N SER A 277 31.72 6.04 16.90
CA SER A 277 32.61 5.87 18.05
C SER A 277 32.05 6.58 19.27
N HIS A 278 32.39 6.08 20.47
CA HIS A 278 32.12 6.79 21.71
C HIS A 278 33.28 7.75 22.02
N PRO A 279 33.04 8.98 22.50
CA PRO A 279 34.11 9.93 22.81
C PRO A 279 35.11 9.43 23.86
N ASP A 280 34.72 8.52 24.75
CA ASP A 280 35.63 7.86 25.71
C ASP A 280 36.63 6.91 25.02
N ASN A 281 36.31 6.40 23.83
CA ASN A 281 37.19 5.54 23.05
C ASN A 281 37.09 5.89 21.55
N PRO A 282 37.65 7.04 21.13
CA PRO A 282 37.43 7.60 19.79
C PRO A 282 38.08 6.79 18.66
N TYR A 283 39.01 5.89 18.98
CA TYR A 283 39.68 5.02 18.01
C TYR A 283 38.94 3.70 17.79
N PHE A 284 37.97 3.36 18.65
CA PHE A 284 37.18 2.15 18.52
C PHE A 284 35.88 2.44 17.77
N CYS A 285 35.89 2.23 16.46
CA CYS A 285 34.76 2.50 15.60
C CYS A 285 33.95 1.23 15.30
N LYS A 286 32.63 1.34 15.45
CA LYS A 286 31.63 0.30 15.16
C LYS A 286 30.77 0.73 13.98
N THR A 287 30.18 -0.25 13.28
CA THR A 287 29.24 -0.01 12.18
C THR A 287 28.22 -1.14 12.10
N LYS A 288 26.99 -0.80 11.68
CA LYS A 288 25.96 -1.77 11.27
C LYS A 288 26.08 -2.16 9.79
N LYS A 289 27.18 -1.77 9.11
CA LYS A 289 27.47 -2.03 7.69
C LYS A 289 26.51 -1.39 6.69
N GLY A 290 25.62 -0.50 7.15
CA GLY A 290 24.71 0.29 6.33
C GLY A 290 25.19 1.75 6.16
N PRO A 291 24.77 2.42 5.07
CA PRO A 291 25.01 3.85 4.88
C PRO A 291 24.08 4.65 5.80
N PRO A 292 24.38 5.93 6.05
CA PRO A 292 23.41 6.84 6.66
C PRO A 292 22.21 7.04 5.73
N LEU A 293 21.11 7.56 6.29
CA LEU A 293 19.89 7.86 5.55
C LEU A 293 20.13 8.81 4.37
N ASP A 294 19.40 8.61 3.28
CA ASP A 294 19.42 9.55 2.16
C ASP A 294 18.95 10.94 2.62
N GLY A 295 19.65 11.98 2.18
CA GLY A 295 19.52 13.36 2.66
C GLY A 295 20.45 13.74 3.81
N THR A 296 21.23 12.81 4.38
CA THR A 296 22.15 13.12 5.48
C THR A 296 23.30 13.98 4.98
N MET A 297 23.56 15.13 5.61
CA MET A 297 24.67 16.00 5.22
C MET A 297 26.03 15.29 5.39
N CYS A 298 26.79 15.17 4.31
CA CYS A 298 28.10 14.49 4.29
C CYS A 298 29.29 15.43 4.10
N ALA A 299 29.04 16.61 3.51
CA ALA A 299 29.99 17.70 3.41
C ALA A 299 29.20 19.02 3.29
N PRO A 300 29.83 20.20 3.42
CA PRO A 300 29.13 21.47 3.25
C PRO A 300 28.35 21.53 1.92
N GLY A 301 27.02 21.56 2.01
CA GLY A 301 26.09 21.58 0.87
C GLY A 301 25.87 20.25 0.14
N LYS A 302 26.58 19.17 0.52
CA LYS A 302 26.41 17.83 -0.05
C LYS A 302 25.69 16.90 0.93
N HIS A 303 24.92 15.97 0.38
CA HIS A 303 24.15 15.00 1.14
C HIS A 303 24.36 13.59 0.59
N CYS A 304 24.17 12.60 1.46
CA CYS A 304 24.16 11.20 1.06
C CYS A 304 22.91 10.91 0.25
N PHE A 305 23.07 10.24 -0.88
CA PHE A 305 21.96 9.73 -1.69
C PHE A 305 22.41 8.44 -2.37
N LYS A 306 21.68 7.34 -2.17
CA LYS A 306 22.02 6.00 -2.67
C LYS A 306 23.47 5.60 -2.39
N GLY A 307 23.96 5.95 -1.19
CA GLY A 307 25.32 5.60 -0.76
C GLY A 307 26.44 6.53 -1.26
N HIS A 308 26.12 7.65 -1.92
CA HIS A 308 27.10 8.59 -2.47
C HIS A 308 26.94 10.01 -1.90
N CYS A 309 28.05 10.70 -1.66
CA CYS A 309 28.04 12.10 -1.22
C CYS A 309 27.94 13.08 -2.39
N ILE A 310 26.72 13.55 -2.69
CA ILE A 310 26.41 14.35 -3.90
C ILE A 310 25.74 15.68 -3.55
N TRP A 311 25.69 16.59 -4.52
CA TRP A 311 24.83 17.78 -4.43
C TRP A 311 23.40 17.37 -4.77
N LEU A 312 22.44 17.68 -3.90
CA LEU A 312 21.02 17.43 -4.17
C LEU A 312 20.56 18.47 -5.21
N THR A 313 20.27 18.02 -6.43
CA THR A 313 19.60 18.84 -7.43
C THR A 313 18.08 18.65 -7.34
N PRO A 314 17.25 19.60 -7.82
CA PRO A 314 15.81 19.46 -7.85
C PRO A 314 15.32 18.18 -8.56
N ASP A 315 16.10 17.66 -9.52
CA ASP A 315 15.80 16.43 -10.25
C ASP A 315 15.97 15.14 -9.42
N ILE A 316 16.78 15.22 -8.35
CA ILE A 316 17.06 14.09 -7.43
C ILE A 316 16.02 14.06 -6.30
N LEU A 317 15.41 15.20 -5.98
CA LEU A 317 14.35 15.32 -5.00
C LEU A 317 13.03 14.74 -5.54
N LYS A 318 12.15 14.26 -4.64
CA LYS A 318 10.86 13.66 -4.98
C LYS A 318 10.08 14.61 -5.88
N ARG A 319 9.64 14.08 -7.02
CA ARG A 319 8.87 14.79 -8.01
C ARG A 319 7.53 14.09 -8.13
N ASP A 320 6.48 14.76 -7.68
CA ASP A 320 5.12 14.24 -7.84
C ASP A 320 4.77 14.16 -9.32
N GLY A 321 4.00 13.13 -9.65
CA GLY A 321 3.47 12.93 -10.98
C GLY A 321 2.48 14.03 -11.32
N ASN A 322 2.56 14.56 -12.54
CA ASN A 322 1.54 15.45 -13.05
C ASN A 322 1.04 14.97 -14.42
N TRP A 323 -0.21 15.28 -14.70
CA TRP A 323 -0.91 14.80 -15.87
C TRP A 323 -0.28 15.38 -17.14
N GLY A 324 0.03 14.48 -18.06
CA GLY A 324 0.33 14.78 -19.45
C GLY A 324 -0.84 15.42 -20.18
N ALA A 325 -0.55 15.84 -21.41
CA ALA A 325 -1.59 16.32 -22.30
C ALA A 325 -2.62 15.21 -22.58
N TRP A 326 -3.89 15.60 -22.63
CA TRP A 326 -4.94 14.70 -23.11
C TRP A 326 -4.67 14.27 -24.55
N SER A 327 -4.85 12.99 -24.82
CA SER A 327 -4.91 12.48 -26.18
C SER A 327 -6.13 13.05 -26.92
N LYS A 328 -6.09 12.96 -28.25
CA LYS A 328 -7.29 13.27 -29.05
C LYS A 328 -8.37 12.25 -28.71
N PHE A 329 -9.63 12.69 -28.75
CA PHE A 329 -10.74 11.75 -28.63
C PHE A 329 -10.62 10.67 -29.71
N GLY A 330 -10.76 9.42 -29.28
CA GLY A 330 -10.87 8.27 -30.18
C GLY A 330 -12.21 8.27 -30.95
N SER A 331 -12.40 7.21 -31.71
CA SER A 331 -13.65 6.97 -32.42
C SER A 331 -14.82 6.82 -31.44
N CYS A 332 -16.02 7.23 -31.89
CA CYS A 332 -17.24 7.01 -31.14
C CYS A 332 -17.55 5.51 -31.06
N SER A 333 -18.04 5.03 -29.92
CA SER A 333 -18.44 3.64 -29.73
C SER A 333 -19.59 3.21 -30.65
N ARG A 334 -20.38 4.18 -31.14
CA ARG A 334 -21.53 3.97 -32.03
C ARG A 334 -21.50 4.94 -33.20
N THR A 335 -22.07 4.56 -34.34
CA THR A 335 -22.25 5.45 -35.51
C THR A 335 -23.61 6.16 -35.51
N CYS A 336 -24.59 5.62 -34.79
CA CYS A 336 -25.91 6.20 -34.54
C CYS A 336 -26.41 5.73 -33.16
N GLY A 337 -27.36 6.48 -32.60
CA GLY A 337 -27.77 6.34 -31.21
C GLY A 337 -26.64 6.80 -30.27
N THR A 338 -27.01 7.41 -29.16
CA THR A 338 -26.07 7.99 -28.20
C THR A 338 -24.94 7.03 -27.85
N GLY A 339 -23.73 7.35 -28.33
CA GLY A 339 -22.49 6.61 -28.08
C GLY A 339 -21.52 7.42 -27.23
N VAL A 340 -20.36 6.82 -26.97
CA VAL A 340 -19.34 7.40 -26.09
C VAL A 340 -17.99 7.36 -26.79
N LYS A 341 -17.23 8.47 -26.72
CA LYS A 341 -15.84 8.54 -27.18
C LYS A 341 -14.95 8.91 -26.00
N PHE A 342 -13.73 8.37 -26.00
CA PHE A 342 -12.79 8.52 -24.91
C PHE A 342 -11.55 9.30 -25.33
N ARG A 343 -10.97 10.03 -24.39
CA ARG A 343 -9.59 10.47 -24.42
C ARG A 343 -8.90 10.03 -23.15
N THR A 344 -7.59 9.89 -23.22
CA THR A 344 -6.74 9.40 -22.14
C THR A 344 -5.57 10.35 -21.94
N ARG A 345 -5.00 10.34 -20.75
CA ARG A 345 -3.78 11.08 -20.42
C ARG A 345 -2.90 10.17 -19.58
N GLN A 346 -1.59 10.34 -19.70
CA GLN A 346 -0.62 9.60 -18.92
C GLN A 346 -0.08 10.47 -17.79
N CYS A 347 0.35 9.85 -16.70
CA CYS A 347 0.98 10.56 -15.59
C CYS A 347 2.48 10.75 -15.88
N ASP A 348 2.80 11.58 -16.87
CA ASP A 348 4.12 11.67 -17.48
C ASP A 348 4.72 13.09 -17.55
N ASN A 349 4.00 14.12 -17.10
CA ASN A 349 4.42 15.51 -17.27
C ASN A 349 4.46 16.32 -15.96
N PRO A 350 5.35 15.97 -15.01
CA PRO A 350 6.39 14.95 -15.15
C PRO A 350 5.96 13.57 -14.60
N HIS A 351 6.69 12.51 -14.95
CA HIS A 351 6.52 11.21 -14.29
C HIS A 351 6.87 11.28 -12.80
N PRO A 352 6.11 10.59 -11.93
CA PRO A 352 6.44 10.47 -10.51
C PRO A 352 7.77 9.74 -10.35
N THR A 353 8.68 10.32 -9.57
CA THR A 353 10.00 9.74 -9.30
C THR A 353 10.37 9.89 -7.83
N ASN A 354 11.15 8.94 -7.31
CA ASN A 354 11.67 8.92 -5.93
C ASN A 354 10.55 9.05 -4.88
N GLY A 355 9.54 8.17 -4.93
CA GLY A 355 8.39 8.21 -4.01
C GLY A 355 7.37 9.33 -4.29
N GLY A 356 7.43 9.93 -5.49
CA GLY A 356 6.46 10.91 -6.01
C GLY A 356 5.02 10.39 -5.96
N ARG A 357 4.07 11.23 -5.54
CA ARG A 357 2.65 10.85 -5.60
C ARG A 357 2.24 10.61 -7.05
N SER A 358 1.47 9.54 -7.30
CA SER A 358 0.82 9.35 -8.59
C SER A 358 -0.20 10.48 -8.84
N CYS A 359 -0.56 10.70 -10.10
CA CYS A 359 -1.43 11.78 -10.50
C CYS A 359 -2.83 11.61 -9.92
N VAL A 360 -3.35 12.65 -9.27
CA VAL A 360 -4.69 12.63 -8.67
C VAL A 360 -5.75 12.91 -9.73
N GLY A 361 -6.76 12.05 -9.81
CA GLY A 361 -7.91 12.16 -10.73
C GLY A 361 -7.99 11.00 -11.74
N LEU A 362 -8.94 11.08 -12.67
CA LEU A 362 -9.12 10.05 -13.70
C LEU A 362 -8.06 10.18 -14.81
N SER A 363 -7.54 9.04 -15.27
CA SER A 363 -6.64 8.94 -16.43
C SER A 363 -7.37 8.99 -17.77
N TYR A 364 -8.70 8.96 -17.75
CA TYR A 364 -9.56 8.99 -18.91
C TYR A 364 -10.70 10.00 -18.72
N GLU A 365 -11.22 10.47 -19.83
CA GLU A 365 -12.42 11.30 -19.91
C GLU A 365 -13.25 10.83 -21.09
N PHE A 366 -14.56 10.92 -20.96
CA PHE A 366 -15.48 10.53 -22.00
C PHE A 366 -16.46 11.64 -22.33
N GLN A 367 -16.98 11.59 -23.55
CA GLN A 367 -18.00 12.50 -24.05
C GLN A 367 -19.04 11.70 -24.85
N LEU A 368 -20.30 12.13 -24.79
CA LEU A 368 -21.35 11.63 -25.68
C LEU A 368 -21.09 12.05 -27.13
N CYS A 369 -21.28 11.11 -28.05
CA CYS A 369 -21.13 11.32 -29.48
C CYS A 369 -22.25 10.62 -30.24
N ASN A 370 -22.50 11.06 -31.47
CA ASN A 370 -23.48 10.46 -32.37
C ASN A 370 -24.89 10.32 -31.76
N THR A 371 -25.41 11.42 -31.18
CA THR A 371 -26.71 11.48 -30.50
C THR A 371 -27.91 11.45 -31.43
N GLN A 372 -27.70 11.40 -32.75
CA GLN A 372 -28.78 11.20 -33.71
C GLN A 372 -29.40 9.80 -33.55
N ASP A 373 -30.73 9.73 -33.64
CA ASP A 373 -31.43 8.44 -33.63
C ASP A 373 -30.98 7.54 -34.77
N CYS A 374 -30.92 6.23 -34.51
CA CYS A 374 -30.62 5.27 -35.56
C CYS A 374 -31.79 5.18 -36.55
N PRO A 375 -31.52 5.02 -37.86
CA PRO A 375 -32.56 4.86 -38.89
C PRO A 375 -33.54 3.72 -38.60
N ASN A 376 -33.06 2.67 -37.92
CA ASN A 376 -33.89 1.59 -37.40
C ASN A 376 -34.16 1.85 -35.91
N ALA A 377 -35.33 2.43 -35.60
CA ALA A 377 -35.75 2.73 -34.23
C ALA A 377 -36.02 1.48 -33.34
N LEU A 378 -35.73 0.26 -33.85
CA LEU A 378 -36.06 -1.02 -33.23
C LEU A 378 -34.83 -1.88 -32.89
N ASP A 379 -33.61 -1.47 -33.25
CA ASP A 379 -32.42 -2.26 -32.95
C ASP A 379 -31.87 -1.91 -31.56
N ASP A 380 -32.27 -2.69 -30.57
CA ASP A 380 -31.70 -2.63 -29.23
C ASP A 380 -30.22 -3.01 -29.27
N PHE A 381 -29.36 -2.07 -28.87
CA PHE A 381 -27.92 -2.26 -28.89
C PHE A 381 -27.45 -3.38 -27.94
N ARG A 382 -28.19 -3.65 -26.85
CA ARG A 382 -27.90 -4.77 -25.96
C ARG A 382 -28.35 -6.10 -26.58
N GLU A 383 -29.47 -6.10 -27.29
CA GLU A 383 -29.95 -7.27 -28.03
C GLU A 383 -28.93 -7.69 -29.10
N GLU A 384 -28.40 -6.74 -29.87
CA GLU A 384 -27.38 -7.00 -30.88
C GLU A 384 -26.13 -7.69 -30.30
N GLN A 385 -25.73 -7.30 -29.09
CA GLN A 385 -24.61 -7.92 -28.39
C GLN A 385 -24.91 -9.35 -27.95
N CYS A 386 -26.17 -9.67 -27.60
CA CYS A 386 -26.60 -11.02 -27.30
C CYS A 386 -26.71 -11.89 -28.57
N ARG A 387 -27.27 -11.37 -29.67
CA ARG A 387 -27.42 -12.07 -30.95
C ARG A 387 -26.11 -12.56 -31.56
N GLN A 388 -24.99 -11.88 -31.29
CA GLN A 388 -23.65 -12.34 -31.69
C GLN A 388 -23.30 -13.74 -31.16
N TRP A 389 -23.98 -14.20 -30.09
CA TRP A 389 -23.75 -15.50 -29.45
C TRP A 389 -24.68 -16.61 -29.96
N ASP A 390 -25.64 -16.30 -30.84
CA ASP A 390 -26.57 -17.27 -31.41
C ASP A 390 -25.81 -18.39 -32.16
N LEU A 391 -24.66 -18.04 -32.76
CA LEU A 391 -23.80 -18.97 -33.50
C LEU A 391 -22.91 -19.87 -32.62
N TYR A 392 -22.80 -19.57 -31.32
CA TYR A 392 -21.84 -20.26 -30.43
C TYR A 392 -22.47 -21.34 -29.54
N PHE A 393 -23.81 -21.38 -29.44
CA PHE A 393 -24.52 -22.31 -28.57
C PHE A 393 -25.64 -23.03 -29.33
N GLU A 394 -25.56 -24.36 -29.40
CA GLU A 394 -26.56 -25.22 -30.05
C GLU A 394 -27.46 -25.91 -29.02
N HIS A 395 -28.77 -25.91 -29.26
CA HIS A 395 -29.78 -26.65 -28.49
C HIS A 395 -30.62 -27.53 -29.41
N GLY A 396 -30.52 -28.85 -29.25
CA GLY A 396 -31.44 -29.80 -29.90
C GLY A 396 -31.51 -29.67 -31.43
N ASN A 397 -30.36 -29.52 -32.10
CA ASN A 397 -30.21 -29.26 -33.53
C ASN A 397 -30.73 -27.90 -34.04
N ALA A 398 -30.99 -26.94 -33.14
CA ALA A 398 -31.29 -25.54 -33.46
C ALA A 398 -30.30 -24.58 -32.75
N GLN A 399 -30.06 -23.41 -33.33
CA GLN A 399 -29.28 -22.35 -32.68
C GLN A 399 -30.12 -21.70 -31.58
N HIS A 400 -29.47 -21.38 -30.44
CA HIS A 400 -30.10 -20.57 -29.40
C HIS A 400 -30.36 -19.16 -29.92
N HIS A 401 -31.50 -18.57 -29.54
CA HIS A 401 -31.76 -17.15 -29.75
C HIS A 401 -31.62 -16.42 -28.41
N TRP A 402 -30.57 -15.60 -28.29
CA TRP A 402 -30.26 -14.88 -27.08
C TRP A 402 -30.93 -13.51 -27.05
N LEU A 403 -31.87 -13.35 -26.11
CA LEU A 403 -32.53 -12.08 -25.83
C LEU A 403 -31.77 -11.31 -24.74
N PRO A 404 -31.79 -9.97 -24.75
CA PRO A 404 -31.13 -9.19 -23.72
C PRO A 404 -31.82 -9.38 -22.36
N HIS A 405 -31.02 -9.48 -21.30
CA HIS A 405 -31.53 -9.57 -19.93
C HIS A 405 -30.99 -8.42 -19.07
N GLU A 406 -31.89 -7.65 -18.44
CA GLU A 406 -31.52 -6.63 -17.46
C GLU A 406 -31.40 -7.25 -16.07
N HIS A 407 -30.20 -7.24 -15.50
CA HIS A 407 -29.98 -7.77 -14.16
C HIS A 407 -30.72 -6.94 -13.08
N LYS A 408 -31.22 -7.62 -12.05
CA LYS A 408 -31.97 -6.98 -10.95
C LYS A 408 -31.11 -5.99 -10.18
N GLU A 409 -29.84 -6.35 -9.93
CA GLU A 409 -28.87 -5.52 -9.24
C GLU A 409 -28.28 -4.45 -10.17
N ALA A 410 -28.36 -3.18 -9.77
CA ALA A 410 -27.94 -2.05 -10.59
C ALA A 410 -26.47 -2.08 -11.02
N LYS A 411 -25.59 -2.62 -10.16
CA LYS A 411 -24.14 -2.75 -10.43
C LYS A 411 -23.84 -3.74 -11.55
N GLU A 412 -24.69 -4.74 -11.71
CA GLU A 412 -24.51 -5.81 -12.70
C GLU A 412 -25.14 -5.47 -14.04
N ARG A 413 -25.85 -4.34 -14.15
CA ARG A 413 -26.58 -3.97 -15.37
C ARG A 413 -25.68 -3.66 -16.56
N CYS A 414 -24.41 -3.35 -16.35
CA CYS A 414 -23.44 -3.11 -17.40
C CYS A 414 -22.57 -4.36 -17.71
N HIS A 415 -22.91 -5.50 -17.13
CA HIS A 415 -22.46 -6.80 -17.60
C HIS A 415 -23.49 -7.39 -18.56
N LEU A 416 -22.99 -8.15 -19.54
CA LEU A 416 -23.82 -8.75 -20.57
C LEU A 416 -24.46 -10.04 -20.03
N TYR A 417 -25.73 -9.93 -19.68
CA TYR A 417 -26.61 -11.06 -19.39
C TYR A 417 -27.57 -11.26 -20.55
N CYS A 418 -27.69 -12.49 -21.00
CA CYS A 418 -28.61 -12.86 -22.06
C CYS A 418 -29.51 -14.01 -21.60
N GLN A 419 -30.75 -13.99 -22.04
CA GLN A 419 -31.76 -15.01 -21.77
C GLN A 419 -32.00 -15.83 -23.03
N SER A 420 -31.89 -17.14 -22.91
CA SER A 420 -32.22 -18.08 -23.98
C SER A 420 -33.73 -18.08 -24.22
N LYS A 421 -34.16 -17.86 -25.46
CA LYS A 421 -35.57 -17.90 -25.84
C LYS A 421 -36.17 -19.31 -25.73
N GLU A 422 -35.36 -20.33 -25.98
CA GLU A 422 -35.76 -21.74 -26.02
C GLU A 422 -35.86 -22.35 -24.63
N THR A 423 -34.89 -22.07 -23.75
CA THR A 423 -34.79 -22.67 -22.41
C THR A 423 -35.25 -21.74 -21.29
N GLY A 424 -35.34 -20.44 -21.55
CA GLY A 424 -35.64 -19.42 -20.54
C GLY A 424 -34.49 -19.15 -19.56
N GLU A 425 -33.36 -19.85 -19.69
CA GLU A 425 -32.19 -19.69 -18.82
C GLU A 425 -31.47 -18.36 -19.05
N VAL A 426 -31.06 -17.71 -17.97
CA VAL A 426 -30.27 -16.49 -17.99
C VAL A 426 -28.81 -16.84 -17.76
N VAL A 427 -27.95 -16.43 -18.68
CA VAL A 427 -26.52 -16.73 -18.65
C VAL A 427 -25.72 -15.43 -18.64
N SER A 428 -24.67 -15.39 -17.81
CA SER A 428 -23.66 -14.34 -17.89
C SER A 428 -22.65 -14.67 -18.97
N MET A 429 -22.50 -13.77 -19.95
CA MET A 429 -21.52 -13.94 -21.02
C MET A 429 -20.08 -13.57 -20.59
N LYS A 430 -19.85 -13.31 -19.29
CA LYS A 430 -18.55 -12.91 -18.71
C LYS A 430 -17.87 -11.74 -19.45
N ARG A 431 -18.66 -10.82 -19.99
CA ARG A 431 -18.21 -9.61 -20.67
C ARG A 431 -19.04 -8.40 -20.23
N MET A 432 -18.44 -7.22 -20.33
CA MET A 432 -19.16 -5.95 -20.18
C MET A 432 -19.95 -5.66 -21.46
N VAL A 433 -21.08 -4.98 -21.31
CA VAL A 433 -21.77 -4.41 -22.47
C VAL A 433 -20.91 -3.30 -23.08
N HIS A 434 -21.05 -3.08 -24.38
CA HIS A 434 -20.33 -2.01 -25.08
C HIS A 434 -20.70 -0.62 -24.54
N ASP A 435 -19.71 0.27 -24.49
CA ASP A 435 -19.89 1.63 -23.99
C ASP A 435 -20.93 2.41 -24.80
N GLY A 436 -21.88 3.04 -24.11
CA GLY A 436 -23.06 3.67 -24.73
C GLY A 436 -24.29 2.76 -24.84
N THR A 437 -24.25 1.56 -24.25
CA THR A 437 -25.46 0.75 -24.01
C THR A 437 -26.24 1.34 -22.84
N HIS A 438 -27.58 1.44 -22.92
CA HIS A 438 -28.39 1.86 -21.79
C HIS A 438 -28.29 0.87 -20.63
N CYS A 439 -28.20 1.37 -19.40
CA CYS A 439 -28.16 0.51 -18.23
C CYS A 439 -29.49 -0.18 -17.95
N SER A 440 -30.59 0.53 -18.22
CA SER A 440 -31.95 0.06 -17.95
C SER A 440 -32.88 0.58 -19.03
N TYR A 441 -33.81 -0.27 -19.46
CA TYR A 441 -34.85 0.12 -20.42
C TYR A 441 -35.85 1.14 -19.86
N LYS A 442 -35.83 1.35 -18.53
CA LYS A 442 -36.68 2.32 -17.84
C LYS A 442 -36.04 3.70 -17.71
N ASP A 443 -34.73 3.81 -17.94
CA ASP A 443 -33.98 5.06 -17.77
C ASP A 443 -33.15 5.38 -19.02
N PRO A 444 -33.65 6.25 -19.91
CA PRO A 444 -32.96 6.60 -21.14
C PRO A 444 -31.71 7.46 -20.91
N TYR A 445 -31.50 8.00 -19.71
CA TYR A 445 -30.38 8.89 -19.42
C TYR A 445 -29.16 8.18 -18.83
N SER A 446 -29.28 6.90 -18.49
CA SER A 446 -28.19 6.13 -17.87
C SER A 446 -27.55 5.20 -18.89
N LEU A 447 -26.24 5.35 -19.09
CA LEU A 447 -25.43 4.61 -20.06
C LEU A 447 -24.30 3.86 -19.36
N CYS A 448 -23.95 2.71 -19.90
CA CYS A 448 -22.80 1.93 -19.48
C CYS A 448 -21.51 2.53 -20.06
N VAL A 449 -20.54 2.79 -19.19
CA VAL A 449 -19.24 3.35 -19.52
C VAL A 449 -18.18 2.62 -18.68
N ARG A 450 -17.30 1.85 -19.33
CA ARG A 450 -16.27 0.99 -18.72
C ARG A 450 -16.82 0.05 -17.62
N GLY A 451 -18.02 -0.48 -17.83
CA GLY A 451 -18.66 -1.41 -16.88
C GLY A 451 -19.47 -0.74 -15.77
N ASP A 452 -19.42 0.58 -15.65
CA ASP A 452 -20.24 1.33 -14.68
C ASP A 452 -21.47 1.95 -15.34
N CYS A 453 -22.57 1.97 -14.60
CA CYS A 453 -23.78 2.66 -15.02
C CYS A 453 -23.73 4.14 -14.61
N LEU A 454 -23.58 5.03 -15.59
CA LEU A 454 -23.44 6.47 -15.38
C LEU A 454 -24.64 7.23 -15.93
N LYS A 455 -25.21 8.11 -15.11
CA LYS A 455 -26.26 9.03 -15.52
C LYS A 455 -25.66 10.19 -16.31
N CYS A 456 -25.95 10.24 -17.60
CA CYS A 456 -25.44 11.24 -18.53
C CYS A 456 -26.54 12.27 -18.79
N PHE A 457 -26.31 13.52 -18.37
CA PHE A 457 -27.18 14.65 -18.69
C PHE A 457 -26.62 15.36 -19.93
N CYS A 458 -27.50 15.74 -20.87
CA CYS A 458 -27.14 16.52 -22.04
C CYS A 458 -26.79 17.97 -21.68
#